data_AF-A0A0C2FA23-F1
#
_entry.id   AF-A0A0C2FA23-F1
#
_cell.length_a   1.000
_cell.length_b   1.000
_cell.length_c   1.000
_cell.angle_alpha   90.00
_cell.angle_beta   90.00
_cell.angle_gamma   90.00
#
_symmetry.space_group_name_H-M   'P 1'
#
loop_
_entity.id
_entity.type
_entity.pdbx_description
1 polymer ?
#
loop_
_entity_poly.entity_id
_entity_poly.type
_entity_poly.pdbx_seq_one_letter_code
_entity_poly.pdbx_strand_id
1 'polypeptide(L)'
;MSVRMGMHGGENTIVLNNMRNGGWQIEERHCNVFRFGQCFTVQIKSHSSHYSIHVNGHHLAHFYHREDPCHVTALHIRGDVRVQKIHFEHFIGMNGGGAVNRSTTRSFH
;
A
#
# COMPACT_ATOMS: atom_id res chain seq x y z
N MET A 1 -7.88 1.41 -0.84
CA MET A 1 -6.81 2.43 -1.00
C MET A 1 -5.86 1.96 -2.09
N SER A 2 -5.29 2.89 -2.86
CA SER A 2 -4.16 2.70 -3.77
C SER A 2 -2.99 3.56 -3.32
N VAL A 3 -1.79 2.98 -3.30
CA VAL A 3 -0.53 3.71 -3.12
C VAL A 3 0.25 3.61 -4.44
N ARG A 4 0.58 4.73 -5.05
CA ARG A 4 1.42 4.81 -6.25
C ARG A 4 2.71 5.54 -5.91
N MET A 5 3.82 5.10 -6.49
CA MET A 5 5.15 5.65 -6.23
C MET A 5 5.85 5.89 -7.57
N GLY A 6 6.44 7.06 -7.76
CA GLY A 6 7.25 7.39 -8.92
C GLY A 6 6.87 8.70 -9.57
N MET A 7 7.15 8.81 -10.88
CA MET A 7 6.90 10.02 -11.65
C MET A 7 5.40 10.18 -11.95
N HIS A 8 4.76 11.17 -11.33
CA HIS A 8 3.35 11.50 -11.52
C HIS A 8 3.18 12.98 -11.86
N GLY A 9 2.89 13.27 -13.14
CA GLY A 9 2.74 14.66 -13.61
C GLY A 9 4.06 15.45 -13.63
N GLY A 10 5.20 14.77 -13.83
CA GLY A 10 6.53 15.38 -13.84
C GLY A 10 7.22 15.44 -12.48
N GLU A 11 6.55 15.02 -11.41
CA GLU A 11 7.10 15.03 -10.05
C GLU A 11 7.36 13.61 -9.54
N ASN A 12 8.49 13.39 -8.87
CA ASN A 12 8.80 12.13 -8.21
C ASN A 12 8.13 12.11 -6.81
N THR A 13 6.93 11.55 -6.73
CA THR A 13 6.06 11.65 -5.54
C THR A 13 5.43 10.30 -5.19
N ILE A 14 4.93 10.19 -3.95
CA ILE A 14 4.03 9.14 -3.54
C ILE A 14 2.61 9.70 -3.60
N VAL A 15 1.72 8.98 -4.27
CA VAL A 15 0.31 9.35 -4.41
C VAL A 15 -0.56 8.32 -3.73
N LEU A 16 -1.38 8.77 -2.78
CA LEU A 16 -2.43 7.99 -2.16
C LEU A 16 -3.77 8.36 -2.78
N ASN A 17 -4.56 7.36 -3.13
CA ASN A 17 -5.89 7.59 -3.68
C ASN A 17 -6.85 6.44 -3.40
N ASN A 18 -8.12 6.65 -3.72
CA ASN A 18 -9.17 5.66 -3.80
C ASN A 18 -9.68 5.61 -5.26
N MET A 19 -9.98 4.40 -5.73
CA MET A 19 -10.71 4.20 -6.98
C MET A 19 -12.14 3.85 -6.62
N ARG A 20 -13.11 4.64 -7.10
CA ARG A 20 -14.54 4.42 -6.86
C ARG A 20 -15.28 4.43 -8.19
N ASN A 21 -16.06 3.39 -8.44
CA ASN A 21 -16.85 3.24 -9.68
C ASN A 21 -16.01 3.44 -10.97
N GLY A 22 -14.77 2.97 -10.98
CA GLY A 22 -13.85 3.12 -12.12
C GLY A 22 -13.19 4.50 -12.27
N GLY A 23 -13.50 5.46 -11.39
CA GLY A 23 -12.89 6.79 -11.36
C GLY A 23 -11.93 7.01 -10.18
N TRP A 24 -10.76 7.59 -10.46
CA TRP A 24 -9.85 8.07 -9.43
C TRP A 24 -10.45 9.26 -8.69
N GLN A 25 -10.34 9.25 -7.37
CA GLN A 25 -10.80 10.36 -6.52
C GLN A 25 -9.68 11.37 -6.31
N ILE A 26 -9.86 12.31 -5.37
CA ILE A 26 -8.84 13.32 -5.06
C ILE A 26 -7.53 12.68 -4.56
N GLU A 27 -6.41 13.10 -5.16
CA GLU A 27 -5.08 12.60 -4.83
C GLU A 27 -4.52 13.26 -3.56
N GLU A 28 -3.90 12.46 -2.69
CA GLU A 28 -3.05 12.95 -1.61
C GLU A 28 -1.60 12.67 -2.00
N ARG A 29 -0.78 13.73 -2.09
CA ARG A 29 0.59 13.67 -2.59
C ARG A 29 1.60 13.88 -1.48
N HIS A 30 2.65 13.08 -1.46
CA HIS A 30 3.72 13.11 -0.45
C HIS A 30 5.10 13.04 -1.12
N CYS A 31 6.13 13.53 -0.42
CA CYS A 31 7.51 13.41 -0.89
C CYS A 31 7.88 11.94 -1.10
N ASN A 32 8.58 11.62 -2.20
CA ASN A 32 9.09 10.27 -2.40
C ASN A 32 10.24 9.97 -1.43
N VAL A 33 10.04 8.97 -0.56
CA VAL A 33 11.02 8.50 0.42
C VAL A 33 11.77 7.25 -0.05
N PHE A 34 11.40 6.68 -1.20
CA PHE A 34 12.03 5.48 -1.76
C PHE A 34 13.25 5.85 -2.61
N ARG A 35 14.26 4.98 -2.59
CA ARG A 35 15.46 5.10 -3.41
C ARG A 35 15.62 3.83 -4.24
N PHE A 36 15.93 4.00 -5.53
CA PHE A 36 16.14 2.88 -6.43
C PHE A 36 17.26 1.96 -5.92
N GLY A 37 17.04 0.64 -6.02
CA GLY A 37 17.99 -0.39 -5.56
C GLY A 37 18.07 -0.59 -4.04
N GLN A 38 17.41 0.24 -3.23
CA GLN A 38 17.38 0.05 -1.77
C GLN A 38 16.20 -0.80 -1.32
N CYS A 39 16.45 -1.69 -0.36
CA CYS A 39 15.39 -2.43 0.31
C CYS A 39 14.56 -1.47 1.17
N PHE A 40 13.25 -1.73 1.25
CA PHE A 40 12.35 -0.96 2.07
C PHE A 40 11.31 -1.87 2.73
N THR A 41 10.74 -1.39 3.84
CA THR A 41 9.57 -2.00 4.48
C THR A 41 8.41 -1.02 4.46
N VAL A 42 7.26 -1.44 3.95
CA VAL A 42 6.00 -0.70 4.07
C VAL A 42 5.11 -1.41 5.09
N GLN A 43 4.63 -0.66 6.08
CA GLN A 43 3.63 -1.12 7.03
C GLN A 43 2.37 -0.28 6.83
N ILE A 44 1.24 -0.96 6.67
CA ILE A 44 -0.08 -0.34 6.57
C ILE A 44 -0.90 -0.87 7.74
N LYS A 45 -1.29 0.01 8.66
CA LYS A 45 -2.13 -0.36 9.80
C LYS A 45 -3.54 0.16 9.56
N SER A 46 -4.52 -0.71 9.74
CA SER A 46 -5.93 -0.31 9.68
C SER A 46 -6.37 0.17 11.07
N HIS A 47 -6.83 1.41 11.15
CA HIS A 47 -7.50 1.96 12.32
C HIS A 47 -8.99 2.15 12.01
N SER A 48 -9.80 2.50 13.01
CA SER A 48 -11.24 2.71 12.82
C SER A 48 -11.58 3.85 11.85
N SER A 49 -10.73 4.88 11.74
CA SER A 49 -10.99 6.07 10.91
C SER A 49 -10.08 6.21 9.69
N HIS A 50 -8.94 5.54 9.67
CA HIS A 50 -7.92 5.72 8.63
C HIS A 50 -6.99 4.52 8.52
N TYR A 51 -6.19 4.49 7.46
CA TYR A 51 -4.98 3.70 7.38
C TYR A 51 -3.78 4.55 7.78
N SER A 52 -2.91 4.04 8.65
CA SER A 52 -1.60 4.65 8.90
C SER A 52 -0.51 3.93 8.11
N ILE A 53 0.28 4.70 7.36
CA ILE A 53 1.30 4.18 6.45
C ILE A 53 2.67 4.56 7.01
N HIS A 54 3.54 3.57 7.17
CA HIS A 54 4.90 3.74 7.62
C HIS A 54 5.87 3.13 6.60
N VAL A 55 6.97 3.84 6.35
CA VAL A 55 8.07 3.37 5.49
C VAL A 55 9.33 3.30 6.34
N ASN A 56 9.98 2.13 6.36
CA ASN A 56 11.18 1.88 7.15
C ASN A 56 11.02 2.26 8.63
N GLY A 57 9.83 2.01 9.20
CA GLY A 57 9.48 2.36 10.59
C GLY A 57 9.06 3.82 10.82
N HIS A 58 9.31 4.71 9.87
CA HIS A 58 8.93 6.12 9.97
C HIS A 58 7.53 6.38 9.43
N HIS A 59 6.79 7.26 10.08
CA HIS A 59 5.45 7.65 9.63
C HIS A 59 5.52 8.41 8.30
N LEU A 60 4.71 7.99 7.32
CA LEU A 60 4.57 8.67 6.03
C LEU A 60 3.29 9.50 5.99
N ALA A 61 2.14 8.87 6.25
CA ALA A 61 0.84 9.50 6.08
C ALA A 61 -0.28 8.76 6.83
N HIS A 62 -1.36 9.50 7.10
CA HIS A 62 -2.68 8.95 7.38
C HIS A 62 -3.57 9.11 6.15
N PHE A 63 -4.19 8.02 5.70
CA PHE A 63 -5.21 8.06 4.65
C PHE A 63 -6.57 7.72 5.27
N TYR A 64 -7.42 8.72 5.42
CA TYR A 64 -8.74 8.56 6.02
C TYR A 64 -9.65 7.68 5.16
N HIS A 65 -10.44 6.83 5.81
CA HIS A 65 -11.33 5.90 5.12
C HIS A 65 -12.37 6.68 4.31
N ARG A 66 -12.35 6.48 2.99
CA ARG A 66 -13.38 7.01 2.07
C ARG A 66 -14.47 6.00 1.75
N GLU A 67 -14.24 4.74 2.13
CA GLU A 67 -15.11 3.58 1.96
C GLU A 67 -14.96 2.70 3.20
N ASP A 68 -15.94 1.82 3.44
CA ASP A 68 -15.89 0.89 4.56
C ASP A 68 -14.66 -0.04 4.46
N PRO A 69 -13.72 0.01 5.43
CA PRO A 69 -12.54 -0.86 5.41
C PRO A 69 -12.88 -2.35 5.50
N CYS A 70 -14.06 -2.73 6.00
CA CYS A 70 -14.50 -4.13 6.06
C CYS A 70 -14.72 -4.75 4.67
N HIS A 71 -14.88 -3.94 3.61
CA HIS A 71 -15.01 -4.43 2.25
C HIS A 71 -13.66 -4.67 1.54
N VAL A 72 -12.53 -4.43 2.20
CA VAL A 72 -11.21 -4.67 1.60
C VAL A 72 -10.86 -6.15 1.67
N THR A 73 -10.79 -6.80 0.50
CA THR A 73 -10.59 -8.26 0.41
C THR A 73 -9.28 -8.69 -0.26
N ALA A 74 -8.54 -7.75 -0.86
CA ALA A 74 -7.36 -8.06 -1.64
C ALA A 74 -6.26 -7.00 -1.49
N LEU A 75 -5.00 -7.47 -1.47
CA LEU A 75 -3.81 -6.66 -1.63
C LEU A 75 -3.22 -6.89 -3.01
N HIS A 76 -2.93 -5.80 -3.72
CA HIS A 76 -2.34 -5.87 -5.05
C HIS A 76 -1.07 -5.02 -5.09
N ILE A 77 0.03 -5.64 -5.52
CA ILE A 77 1.32 -4.99 -5.69
C ILE A 77 1.69 -5.11 -7.17
N ARG A 78 2.01 -3.98 -7.80
CA ARG A 78 2.38 -3.86 -9.22
C ARG A 78 3.52 -2.87 -9.39
N GLY A 79 4.20 -2.96 -10.54
CA GLY A 79 5.32 -2.09 -10.90
C GLY A 79 6.67 -2.82 -10.77
N ASP A 80 7.74 -2.06 -10.91
CA ASP A 80 9.12 -2.55 -10.77
C ASP A 80 9.48 -2.67 -9.27
N VAL A 81 9.03 -3.77 -8.66
CA VAL A 81 9.28 -4.05 -7.25
C VAL A 81 9.54 -5.55 -7.05
N ARG A 82 10.60 -5.85 -6.30
CA ARG A 82 10.88 -7.21 -5.84
C ARG A 82 10.37 -7.40 -4.41
N VAL A 83 9.28 -8.15 -4.27
CA VAL A 83 8.71 -8.47 -2.96
C VAL A 83 9.47 -9.62 -2.32
N GLN A 84 10.07 -9.38 -1.16
CA GLN A 84 10.78 -10.41 -0.39
C GLN A 84 9.85 -11.14 0.58
N LYS A 85 8.99 -10.41 1.29
CA LYS A 85 8.06 -10.96 2.28
C LYS A 85 6.81 -10.10 2.35
N ILE A 86 5.66 -10.74 2.53
CA ILE A 86 4.41 -10.10 2.94
C ILE A 86 3.99 -10.76 4.26
N HIS A 87 3.65 -9.95 5.25
CA HIS A 87 3.20 -10.42 6.55
C HIS A 87 1.87 -9.75 6.91
N PHE A 88 0.94 -10.55 7.40
CA PHE A 88 -0.40 -10.15 7.78
C PHE A 88 -0.60 -10.54 9.25
N GLU A 89 -0.99 -9.58 10.10
CA GLU A 89 -1.19 -9.79 11.53
C GLU A 89 -2.40 -9.01 12.07
N HIS A 90 -2.88 -9.40 13.26
CA HIS A 90 -3.93 -8.71 14.01
C HIS A 90 -5.31 -8.61 13.33
N PHE A 91 -5.77 -9.69 12.69
CA PHE A 91 -7.15 -9.79 12.19
C PHE A 91 -8.09 -10.24 13.31
N ILE A 92 -8.95 -9.33 13.78
CA ILE A 92 -9.98 -9.66 14.77
C ILE A 92 -10.98 -10.65 14.12
N GLY A 93 -11.11 -11.84 14.70
CA GLY A 93 -12.00 -12.90 14.21
C GLY A 93 -11.35 -13.98 13.34
N MET A 94 -10.05 -13.88 13.01
CA MET A 94 -9.30 -14.93 12.31
C MET A 94 -8.28 -15.55 13.27
N ASN A 95 -8.63 -16.70 13.86
CA ASN A 95 -7.75 -17.50 14.72
C ASN A 95 -6.64 -18.21 13.92
N GLY A 96 -5.80 -17.45 13.21
CA GLY A 96 -4.70 -18.00 12.43
C GLY A 96 -4.09 -16.95 11.52
N GLY A 97 -2.94 -16.41 11.92
CA GLY A 97 -2.12 -15.55 11.07
C GLY A 97 -1.80 -16.27 9.75
N GLY A 98 -2.40 -15.78 8.67
CA GLY A 98 -2.14 -16.29 7.33
C GLY A 98 -0.86 -15.69 6.78
N ALA A 99 0.26 -16.39 6.93
CA ALA A 99 1.44 -16.12 6.12
C ALA A 99 1.21 -16.67 4.70
N VAL A 100 0.77 -15.82 3.78
CA VAL A 100 0.75 -16.18 2.34
C VAL A 100 2.16 -16.00 1.78
N ASN A 101 2.96 -17.07 1.85
CA ASN A 101 4.16 -17.20 1.04
C ASN A 101 3.76 -17.62 -0.38
N ARG A 102 3.37 -16.67 -1.22
CA ARG A 102 3.29 -16.88 -2.67
C ARG A 102 4.17 -15.86 -3.38
N SER A 103 5.43 -16.24 -3.58
CA SER A 103 6.29 -15.63 -4.58
C SER A 103 5.78 -16.03 -5.96
N THR A 104 4.87 -15.24 -6.53
CA THR A 104 4.55 -15.35 -7.96
C THR A 104 5.30 -14.24 -8.69
N THR A 105 6.52 -14.55 -9.12
CA THR A 105 7.17 -13.77 -10.18
C THR A 105 6.46 -14.13 -11.49
N ARG A 106 5.53 -13.27 -11.93
CA ARG A 106 5.18 -13.20 -13.35
C ARG A 106 5.84 -11.95 -13.90
N SER A 107 6.97 -12.16 -14.59
CA SER A 107 7.50 -11.21 -15.55
C SER A 107 6.46 -11.05 -16.65
N PHE A 108 5.81 -9.90 -16.70
CA PHE A 108 5.08 -9.48 -17.90
C PHE A 108 6.09 -8.72 -18.75
N HIS A 109 6.41 -9.30 -19.91
CA HIS A 109 7.07 -8.58 -21.01
C HIS A 109 6.13 -7.52 -21.56
#